data_AF-A0A9D6BNZ6-F1
#
_entry.id   AF-A0A9D6BNZ6-F1
#
_cell.length_a   1.000
_cell.length_b   1.000
_cell.length_c   1.000
_cell.angle_alpha   90.00
_cell.angle_beta   90.00
_cell.angle_gamma   90.00
#
_symmetry.space_group_name_H-M   'P 1'
#
loop_
_entity.id
_entity.type
_entity.pdbx_description
1 polymer ?
#
loop_
_entity_poly.entity_id
_entity_poly.type
_entity_poly.pdbx_seq_one_letter_code
_entity_poly.pdbx_strand_id
1 'polypeptide(L)'
;MQILSSIGILALSLTSISASAWYKMGHRVVAQIALNQFSEAEQKQIQDRFGDLVQMADEPDGYRSISTTLSGWHYIDYPLVEEPIQAKISLVEEKNNIVWALKESKRALENHYKKDRNQYPHFSKIFQSNLVHLMGDIHQPLHCISRVTAKFPKGDKGGNLFFVRYQGKKQNLHSLWDSGFGFMDEISENSLIRAAQEIQAEFPKEKKILNEKIDFHAWSKESYEIAKSEAYATPEDQEVSSAYVKQAKSTIKKRLSLAGYRLAAVLRKIIW
;
A
#
# COMPACT_ATOMS: atom_id res chain seq x y z
N MET A 1 44.99 28.11 -39.47
CA MET A 1 43.55 27.87 -39.66
C MET A 1 43.18 26.67 -38.79
N GLN A 2 42.81 26.91 -37.53
CA GLN A 2 42.54 25.86 -36.53
C GLN A 2 41.05 25.48 -36.58
N ILE A 3 40.80 24.17 -36.71
CA ILE A 3 39.48 23.56 -36.66
C ILE A 3 39.14 23.34 -35.18
N LEU A 4 38.11 24.01 -34.66
CA LEU A 4 37.56 23.72 -33.33
C LEU A 4 36.34 22.82 -33.49
N SER A 5 36.50 21.56 -33.08
CA SER A 5 35.45 20.55 -32.99
C SER A 5 34.72 20.71 -31.65
N SER A 6 33.49 21.19 -31.67
CA SER A 6 32.64 21.24 -30.47
C SER A 6 31.95 19.90 -30.25
N ILE A 7 32.43 19.11 -29.29
CA ILE A 7 31.75 17.91 -28.79
C ILE A 7 30.67 18.36 -27.81
N GLY A 8 29.41 18.30 -28.23
CA GLY A 8 28.27 18.48 -27.34
C GLY A 8 28.05 17.23 -26.50
N ILE A 9 28.35 17.30 -25.20
CA ILE A 9 27.97 16.27 -24.23
C ILE A 9 26.49 16.49 -23.90
N LEU A 10 25.62 15.68 -24.48
CA LEU A 10 24.20 15.63 -24.14
C LEU A 10 24.07 14.87 -22.81
N ALA A 11 23.97 15.60 -21.70
CA ALA A 11 23.65 15.02 -20.41
C ALA A 11 22.17 14.56 -20.42
N LEU A 12 21.93 13.27 -20.64
CA LEU A 12 20.64 12.66 -20.36
C LEU A 12 20.44 12.67 -18.84
N SER A 13 19.65 13.62 -18.35
CA SER A 13 19.07 13.56 -17.02
C SER A 13 18.05 12.43 -16.97
N LEU A 14 18.48 11.26 -16.47
CA LEU A 14 17.58 10.21 -16.01
C LEU A 14 16.83 10.74 -14.79
N THR A 15 15.69 11.39 -15.02
CA THR A 15 14.73 11.66 -13.96
C THR A 15 14.24 10.31 -13.46
N SER A 16 14.65 9.97 -12.24
CA SER A 16 14.14 8.80 -11.54
C SER A 16 12.65 9.07 -11.28
N ILE A 17 11.77 8.46 -12.06
CA ILE A 17 10.35 8.44 -11.74
C ILE A 17 10.25 7.57 -10.49
N SER A 18 10.14 8.22 -9.34
CA SER A 18 9.76 7.56 -8.10
C SER A 18 8.41 6.90 -8.34
N ALA A 19 8.41 5.59 -8.56
CA ALA A 19 7.21 4.79 -8.59
C ALA A 19 6.65 4.77 -7.16
N SER A 20 5.75 5.71 -6.87
CA SER A 20 4.94 5.67 -5.67
C SER A 20 4.07 4.42 -5.72
N ALA A 21 4.27 3.55 -4.74
CA ALA A 21 3.35 2.48 -4.40
C ALA A 21 1.97 3.08 -4.06
N TRP A 22 0.89 2.29 -4.07
CA TRP A 22 -0.53 2.71 -3.96
C TRP A 22 -0.75 4.19 -4.16
N TYR A 23 -1.05 4.59 -5.39
CA TYR A 23 -1.14 5.99 -5.76
C TYR A 23 -1.83 6.80 -4.65
N LYS A 24 -1.26 7.95 -4.28
CA LYS A 24 -1.74 8.90 -3.25
C LYS A 24 -3.24 8.78 -2.91
N MET A 25 -4.10 8.77 -3.93
CA MET A 25 -5.56 8.64 -3.79
C MET A 25 -6.05 7.34 -3.17
N GLY A 26 -5.43 6.19 -3.41
CA GLY A 26 -5.74 4.91 -2.77
C GLY A 26 -5.67 5.00 -1.25
N HIS A 27 -4.58 5.55 -0.70
CA HIS A 27 -4.45 5.76 0.75
C HIS A 27 -5.49 6.74 1.29
N ARG A 28 -5.74 7.84 0.56
CA ARG A 28 -6.77 8.81 0.94
C ARG A 28 -8.17 8.21 0.92
N VAL A 29 -8.48 7.34 -0.03
CA VAL A 29 -9.73 6.59 -0.09
C VAL A 29 -9.86 5.68 1.14
N VAL A 30 -8.81 4.93 1.50
CA VAL A 30 -8.80 4.10 2.73
C VAL A 30 -9.08 4.94 3.96
N ALA A 31 -8.40 6.08 4.13
CA ALA A 31 -8.61 6.99 5.25
C ALA A 31 -10.03 7.59 5.27
N GLN A 32 -10.56 8.00 4.12
CA GLN A 32 -11.92 8.52 4.00
C GLN A 32 -12.97 7.46 4.33
N ILE A 33 -12.81 6.22 3.85
CA ILE A 33 -13.70 5.10 4.19
C ILE A 33 -13.68 4.82 5.69
N ALA A 34 -12.51 4.93 6.33
CA ALA A 34 -12.37 4.80 7.77
C ALA A 34 -13.14 5.91 8.51
N LEU A 35 -12.98 7.18 8.11
CA LEU A 35 -13.71 8.31 8.69
C LEU A 35 -15.23 8.15 8.57
N ASN A 36 -15.72 7.63 7.43
CA ASN A 36 -17.14 7.37 7.19
C ASN A 36 -17.75 6.35 8.19
N GLN A 37 -16.93 5.67 9.00
CA GLN A 37 -17.41 4.76 10.05
C GLN A 37 -17.72 5.47 11.37
N PHE A 38 -17.40 6.75 11.51
CA PHE A 38 -17.47 7.50 12.76
C PHE A 38 -18.53 8.60 12.68
N SER A 39 -19.19 8.88 13.81
CA SER A 39 -20.02 10.07 13.98
C SER A 39 -19.19 11.35 13.87
N GLU A 40 -19.83 12.49 13.61
CA GLU A 40 -19.15 13.79 13.51
C GLU A 40 -18.32 14.11 14.78
N ALA A 41 -18.84 13.78 15.96
CA ALA A 41 -18.13 13.97 17.23
C ALA A 41 -16.88 13.09 17.35
N GLU A 42 -16.94 11.84 16.88
CA GLU A 42 -15.79 10.94 16.84
C GLU A 42 -14.76 11.39 15.79
N GLN A 43 -15.20 11.85 14.62
CA GLN A 43 -14.32 12.39 13.59
C GLN A 43 -13.57 13.62 14.10
N LYS A 44 -14.23 14.51 14.84
CA LYS A 44 -13.55 15.65 15.49
C LYS A 44 -12.48 15.17 16.48
N GLN A 45 -12.76 14.14 17.29
CA GLN A 45 -11.76 13.58 18.21
C GLN A 45 -10.57 12.96 17.47
N ILE A 46 -10.80 12.33 16.32
CA ILE A 46 -9.74 11.82 15.45
C ILE A 46 -8.92 13.00 14.91
N GLN A 47 -9.56 14.06 14.41
CA GLN A 47 -8.91 15.27 13.92
C GLN A 47 -8.04 15.93 15.00
N ASP A 48 -8.54 16.06 16.23
CA ASP A 48 -7.82 16.67 17.35
C ASP A 48 -6.55 15.86 17.74
N ARG A 49 -6.51 14.56 17.40
CA ARG A 49 -5.43 13.63 17.77
C ARG A 49 -4.42 13.40 16.64
N PHE A 50 -4.91 13.20 15.42
CA PHE A 50 -4.12 12.84 14.23
C PHE A 50 -3.89 14.03 13.29
N GLY A 51 -4.69 15.11 13.42
CA GLY A 51 -4.85 16.09 12.35
C GLY A 51 -5.73 15.52 11.24
N ASP A 52 -5.55 16.04 10.02
CA ASP A 52 -6.29 15.57 8.86
C ASP A 52 -5.85 14.15 8.48
N LEU A 53 -6.71 13.17 8.82
CA LEU A 53 -6.43 11.75 8.61
C LEU A 53 -6.26 11.41 7.11
N VAL A 54 -7.00 12.12 6.24
CA VAL A 54 -6.98 11.90 4.79
C VAL A 54 -5.68 12.44 4.22
N GLN A 55 -5.31 13.68 4.52
CA GLN A 55 -4.06 14.28 4.03
C GLN A 55 -2.82 13.56 4.59
N MET A 56 -2.93 13.01 5.80
CA MET A 56 -1.85 12.24 6.41
C MET A 56 -1.57 10.92 5.68
N ALA A 57 -2.59 10.33 5.04
CA ALA A 57 -2.53 8.97 4.54
C ALA A 57 -1.46 8.75 3.47
N ASP A 58 -1.05 9.79 2.75
CA ASP A 58 0.00 9.76 1.74
C ASP A 58 1.35 10.37 2.18
N GLU A 59 1.46 10.89 3.41
CA GLU A 59 2.71 11.46 3.92
C GLU A 59 3.89 10.44 3.92
N PRO A 60 3.70 9.16 4.33
CA PRO A 60 4.83 8.22 4.47
C PRO A 60 5.60 7.91 3.19
N ASP A 61 4.95 7.94 2.02
CA ASP A 61 5.64 7.79 0.73
C ASP A 61 6.70 8.87 0.50
N GLY A 62 6.45 10.09 0.98
CA GLY A 62 7.39 11.20 0.91
C GLY A 62 8.64 10.99 1.78
N TYR A 63 8.54 10.15 2.82
CA TYR A 63 9.64 9.85 3.74
C TYR A 63 10.40 8.57 3.38
N ARG A 64 9.93 7.79 2.40
CA ARG A 64 10.59 6.55 1.95
C ARG A 64 12.03 6.76 1.50
N SER A 65 12.33 7.92 0.91
CA SER A 65 13.67 8.32 0.47
C SER A 65 14.61 8.72 1.60
N ILE A 66 14.07 8.92 2.82
CA ILE A 66 14.83 9.43 3.98
C ILE A 66 15.55 8.28 4.70
N SER A 67 15.03 7.04 4.65
CA SER A 67 15.66 5.91 5.32
C SER A 67 15.28 4.57 4.69
N THR A 68 16.29 3.71 4.50
CA THR A 68 16.09 2.31 4.09
C THR A 68 15.24 1.53 5.10
N THR A 69 15.29 1.91 6.39
CA THR A 69 14.45 1.29 7.43
C THR A 69 12.98 1.65 7.21
N LEU A 70 12.68 2.91 6.93
CA LEU A 70 11.30 3.34 6.65
C LEU A 70 10.79 2.70 5.36
N SER A 71 11.65 2.55 4.34
CA SER A 71 11.25 1.83 3.12
C SER A 71 10.90 0.36 3.35
N GLY A 72 11.49 -0.33 4.33
CA GLY A 72 11.16 -1.72 4.65
C GLY A 72 9.78 -1.90 5.30
N TRP A 73 9.19 -0.81 5.81
CA TRP A 73 7.92 -0.87 6.54
C TRP A 73 6.69 -1.00 5.62
N HIS A 74 6.85 -0.80 4.31
CA HIS A 74 5.72 -0.77 3.37
C HIS A 74 5.32 -2.14 2.83
N TYR A 75 6.11 -3.20 3.07
CA TYR A 75 5.85 -4.51 2.47
C TYR A 75 6.33 -5.67 3.35
N ILE A 76 6.01 -6.88 2.93
CA ILE A 76 6.54 -8.15 3.43
C ILE A 76 6.66 -9.15 2.27
N ASP A 77 7.85 -9.69 2.05
CA ASP A 77 8.12 -10.58 0.91
C ASP A 77 7.87 -12.05 1.26
N TYR A 78 6.59 -12.46 1.27
CA TYR A 78 6.30 -13.90 1.29
C TYR A 78 6.63 -14.54 -0.06
N PRO A 79 7.42 -15.63 -0.11
CA PRO A 79 7.88 -16.19 -1.37
C PRO A 79 6.74 -16.88 -2.14
N LEU A 80 6.66 -16.60 -3.44
CA LEU A 80 5.96 -17.42 -4.43
C LEU A 80 7.02 -18.10 -5.31
N VAL A 81 7.29 -19.37 -5.04
CA VAL A 81 8.38 -20.11 -5.68
C VAL A 81 7.85 -20.80 -6.93
N GLU A 82 8.46 -20.52 -8.08
CA GLU A 82 8.22 -21.26 -9.32
C GLU A 82 9.39 -22.19 -9.60
N GLU A 83 9.13 -23.51 -9.54
CA GLU A 83 10.13 -24.55 -9.75
C GLU A 83 10.64 -24.60 -11.21
N PRO A 84 11.87 -25.10 -11.45
CA PRO A 84 12.83 -25.60 -10.47
C PRO A 84 13.83 -24.52 -10.01
N ILE A 85 13.92 -24.28 -8.69
CA ILE A 85 14.95 -23.37 -8.11
C ILE A 85 15.86 -24.15 -7.16
N GLN A 86 17.16 -24.23 -7.48
CA GLN A 86 18.18 -24.88 -6.62
C GLN A 86 18.69 -23.99 -5.47
N ALA A 87 18.27 -22.73 -5.41
CA ALA A 87 18.79 -21.74 -4.46
C ALA A 87 18.05 -21.77 -3.10
N LYS A 88 18.78 -21.54 -2.00
CA LYS A 88 18.20 -21.25 -0.68
C LYS A 88 17.37 -19.96 -0.77
N ILE A 89 16.07 -20.07 -0.50
CA ILE A 89 15.16 -18.93 -0.44
C ILE A 89 15.36 -18.20 0.89
N SER A 90 15.78 -16.93 0.85
CA SER A 90 16.06 -16.10 2.04
C SER A 90 15.05 -14.98 2.28
N LEU A 91 13.87 -15.03 1.66
CA LEU A 91 12.95 -13.88 1.57
C LEU A 91 12.16 -13.55 2.85
N VAL A 92 12.25 -14.36 3.91
CA VAL A 92 11.40 -14.18 5.11
C VAL A 92 12.16 -13.56 6.31
N GLU A 93 13.34 -12.98 6.10
CA GLU A 93 14.23 -12.56 7.20
C GLU A 93 14.14 -11.08 7.60
N GLU A 94 13.37 -10.23 6.91
CA GLU A 94 13.26 -8.82 7.30
C GLU A 94 12.41 -8.65 8.56
N LYS A 95 13.08 -8.40 9.69
CA LYS A 95 12.45 -8.19 11.01
C LYS A 95 11.62 -6.91 11.10
N ASN A 96 11.91 -5.91 10.27
CA ASN A 96 11.26 -4.59 10.27
C ASN A 96 10.35 -4.42 9.04
N ASN A 97 9.45 -5.38 8.81
CA ASN A 97 8.48 -5.34 7.72
C ASN A 97 7.17 -4.63 8.12
N ILE A 98 6.21 -4.57 7.20
CA ILE A 98 4.90 -3.94 7.43
C ILE A 98 4.12 -4.45 8.65
N VAL A 99 4.19 -5.76 8.92
CA VAL A 99 3.51 -6.35 10.10
C VAL A 99 4.15 -5.83 11.38
N TRP A 100 5.47 -5.70 11.42
CA TRP A 100 6.17 -5.12 12.56
C TRP A 100 5.82 -3.63 12.72
N ALA A 101 5.89 -2.85 11.64
CA ALA A 101 5.64 -1.41 11.68
C ALA A 101 4.21 -1.06 12.13
N LEU A 102 3.20 -1.83 11.68
CA LEU A 102 1.82 -1.68 12.15
C LEU A 102 1.65 -2.05 13.62
N LYS A 103 2.30 -3.13 14.09
CA LYS A 103 2.28 -3.52 15.51
C LYS A 103 2.90 -2.43 16.39
N GLU A 104 4.05 -1.89 15.99
CA GLU A 104 4.73 -0.83 16.73
C GLU A 104 3.96 0.48 16.71
N SER A 105 3.43 0.88 15.55
CA SER A 105 2.60 2.09 15.44
C SER A 105 1.36 2.00 16.32
N LYS A 106 0.64 0.86 16.27
CA LYS A 106 -0.52 0.63 17.13
C LYS A 106 -0.13 0.67 18.62
N ARG A 107 0.93 -0.03 19.02
CA ARG A 107 1.41 -0.09 20.41
C ARG A 107 1.79 1.29 20.95
N ALA A 108 2.54 2.06 20.16
CA ALA A 108 2.96 3.40 20.52
C ALA A 108 1.77 4.34 20.72
N LEU A 109 0.80 4.30 19.79
CA LEU A 109 -0.38 5.16 19.85
C LEU A 109 -1.36 4.77 20.98
N GLU A 110 -1.55 3.47 21.23
CA GLU A 110 -2.34 3.00 22.39
C GLU A 110 -1.73 3.51 23.71
N ASN A 111 -0.41 3.43 23.86
CA ASN A 111 0.25 3.92 25.07
C ASN A 111 0.13 5.45 25.18
N HIS A 112 0.31 6.18 24.09
CA HIS A 112 0.23 7.64 24.05
C HIS A 112 -1.17 8.18 24.40
N TYR A 113 -2.24 7.53 23.91
CA TYR A 113 -3.59 8.03 24.13
C TYR A 113 -4.29 7.46 25.36
N LYS A 114 -3.89 6.27 25.85
CA LYS A 114 -4.58 5.60 26.95
C LYS A 114 -3.82 5.56 28.27
N LYS A 115 -2.49 5.66 28.27
CA LYS A 115 -1.68 5.41 29.48
C LYS A 115 -0.91 6.62 29.99
N ASP A 116 -0.28 7.42 29.12
CA ASP A 116 0.38 8.69 29.50
C ASP A 116 0.67 9.56 28.27
N ARG A 117 0.15 10.80 28.27
CA ARG A 117 0.27 11.74 27.14
C ARG A 117 1.69 12.27 26.95
N ASN A 118 2.51 12.29 28.00
CA ASN A 118 3.80 12.99 28.03
C ASN A 118 5.01 12.12 27.62
N GLN A 119 4.82 10.82 27.39
CA GLN A 119 5.95 9.92 27.21
C GLN A 119 6.55 9.94 25.78
N TYR A 120 5.81 10.39 24.75
CA TYR A 120 6.25 10.31 23.33
C TYR A 120 5.73 11.43 22.39
N PRO A 121 5.87 12.74 22.71
CA PRO A 121 5.26 13.80 21.90
C PRO A 121 5.83 13.93 20.47
N HIS A 122 7.12 13.67 20.24
CA HIS A 122 7.75 13.89 18.93
C HIS A 122 7.66 12.71 17.94
N PHE A 123 7.37 11.49 18.42
CA PHE A 123 7.23 10.31 17.56
C PHE A 123 5.79 10.00 17.16
N SER A 124 4.80 10.65 17.78
CA SER A 124 3.39 10.36 17.54
C SER A 124 3.01 10.55 16.07
N LYS A 125 3.42 11.63 15.41
CA LYS A 125 3.05 11.91 14.01
C LYS A 125 3.57 10.85 13.03
N ILE A 126 4.80 10.37 13.20
CA ILE A 126 5.37 9.29 12.37
C ILE A 126 4.58 7.99 12.55
N PHE A 127 4.23 7.63 13.78
CA PHE A 127 3.43 6.42 14.03
C PHE A 127 1.97 6.59 13.59
N GLN A 128 1.41 7.79 13.68
CA GLN A 128 0.07 8.12 13.17
C GLN A 128 0.04 7.94 11.64
N SER A 129 0.96 8.58 10.92
CA SER A 129 0.98 8.53 9.46
C SER A 129 1.28 7.14 8.94
N ASN A 130 2.27 6.45 9.54
CA ASN A 130 2.54 5.05 9.20
C ASN A 130 1.35 4.15 9.49
N LEU A 131 0.65 4.30 10.62
CA LEU A 131 -0.53 3.48 10.88
C LEU A 131 -1.58 3.64 9.77
N VAL A 132 -1.89 4.88 9.38
CA VAL A 132 -2.92 5.15 8.37
C VAL A 132 -2.50 4.64 6.99
N HIS A 133 -1.28 4.95 6.58
CA HIS A 133 -0.73 4.57 5.28
C HIS A 133 -0.57 3.05 5.13
N LEU A 134 0.09 2.42 6.11
CA LEU A 134 0.40 0.99 6.07
C LEU A 134 -0.85 0.10 6.17
N MET A 135 -1.96 0.64 6.68
CA MET A 135 -3.25 -0.05 6.60
C MET A 135 -3.74 -0.20 5.16
N GLY A 136 -3.41 0.74 4.26
CA GLY A 136 -3.60 0.58 2.82
C GLY A 136 -2.65 -0.47 2.24
N ASP A 137 -1.34 -0.29 2.48
CA ASP A 137 -0.28 -1.16 1.93
C ASP A 137 -0.49 -2.63 2.28
N ILE A 138 -0.78 -2.96 3.54
CA ILE A 138 -0.94 -4.36 3.96
C ILE A 138 -2.14 -5.02 3.28
N HIS A 139 -3.10 -4.24 2.78
CA HIS A 139 -4.25 -4.73 2.04
C HIS A 139 -3.99 -4.83 0.54
N GLN A 140 -2.87 -4.32 0.03
CA GLN A 140 -2.48 -4.64 -1.34
C GLN A 140 -1.91 -6.03 -1.45
N PRO A 141 -2.43 -6.82 -2.40
CA PRO A 141 -1.85 -8.11 -2.72
C PRO A 141 -0.32 -8.14 -2.93
N LEU A 142 0.20 -7.36 -3.87
CA LEU A 142 1.63 -7.33 -4.25
C LEU A 142 2.60 -6.70 -3.21
N HIS A 143 2.13 -6.07 -2.12
CA HIS A 143 2.96 -5.63 -0.98
C HIS A 143 3.23 -6.77 0.00
N CYS A 144 2.58 -7.93 -0.19
CA CYS A 144 2.68 -9.07 0.72
C CYS A 144 3.21 -10.33 0.00
N ILE A 145 3.97 -10.19 -1.07
CA ILE A 145 4.46 -11.32 -1.87
C ILE A 145 5.73 -10.94 -2.64
N SER A 146 6.57 -11.91 -2.95
CA SER A 146 7.51 -11.77 -4.05
C SER A 146 7.71 -13.09 -4.78
N ARG A 147 7.60 -13.04 -6.11
CA ARG A 147 7.78 -14.18 -7.00
C ARG A 147 9.26 -14.49 -7.18
N VAL A 148 9.65 -15.71 -6.85
CA VAL A 148 11.02 -16.23 -6.98
C VAL A 148 11.07 -17.13 -8.21
N THR A 149 12.05 -16.87 -9.07
CA THR A 149 12.33 -17.67 -10.27
C THR A 149 13.84 -17.83 -10.45
N ALA A 150 14.27 -18.64 -11.42
CA ALA A 150 15.69 -18.69 -11.80
C ALA A 150 16.24 -17.31 -12.24
N LYS A 151 15.41 -16.48 -12.89
CA LYS A 151 15.75 -15.10 -13.29
C LYS A 151 15.79 -14.15 -12.09
N PHE A 152 14.95 -14.38 -11.09
CA PHE A 152 14.80 -13.54 -9.90
C PHE A 152 14.95 -14.38 -8.62
N PRO A 153 16.16 -14.85 -8.29
CA PRO A 153 16.39 -15.73 -7.14
C PRO A 153 16.19 -15.01 -5.78
N LYS A 154 16.18 -13.67 -5.79
CA LYS A 154 15.89 -12.81 -4.63
C LYS A 154 14.48 -12.21 -4.70
N GLY A 155 13.57 -12.83 -5.45
CA GLY A 155 12.25 -12.27 -5.66
C GLY A 155 12.20 -11.18 -6.72
N ASP A 156 11.00 -10.95 -7.25
CA ASP A 156 10.66 -9.94 -8.24
C ASP A 156 10.24 -8.59 -7.64
N LYS A 157 10.42 -8.41 -6.32
CA LYS A 157 10.03 -7.21 -5.55
C LYS A 157 8.53 -6.92 -5.66
N GLY A 158 7.69 -7.90 -5.32
CA GLY A 158 6.23 -7.77 -5.40
C GLY A 158 5.73 -7.38 -6.79
N GLY A 159 6.25 -7.98 -7.86
CA GLY A 159 5.80 -7.68 -9.21
C GLY A 159 6.38 -6.40 -9.83
N ASN A 160 7.29 -5.69 -9.16
CA ASN A 160 8.02 -4.57 -9.77
C ASN A 160 8.94 -5.02 -10.92
N LEU A 161 9.41 -6.27 -10.89
CA LEU A 161 10.19 -6.88 -11.96
C LEU A 161 9.35 -7.77 -12.90
N PHE A 162 8.04 -7.86 -12.66
CA PHE A 162 7.08 -8.54 -13.53
C PHE A 162 6.43 -7.51 -14.46
N PHE A 163 6.70 -7.60 -15.75
CA PHE A 163 6.15 -6.65 -16.72
C PHE A 163 4.98 -7.25 -17.49
N VAL A 164 3.99 -6.42 -17.79
CA VAL A 164 2.87 -6.73 -18.69
C VAL A 164 2.69 -5.58 -19.69
N ARG A 165 1.80 -5.77 -20.67
CA ARG A 165 1.29 -4.68 -21.48
C ARG A 165 -0.13 -4.33 -21.05
N TYR A 166 -0.40 -3.04 -20.91
CA TYR A 166 -1.73 -2.51 -20.63
C TYR A 166 -1.91 -1.25 -21.46
N GLN A 167 -2.97 -1.24 -22.27
CA GLN A 167 -3.27 -0.15 -23.22
C GLN A 167 -2.08 0.10 -24.17
N GLY A 168 -1.45 -0.97 -24.64
CA GLY A 168 -0.30 -0.93 -25.56
C GLY A 168 1.03 -0.50 -24.93
N LYS A 169 1.06 -0.15 -23.63
CA LYS A 169 2.27 0.29 -22.92
C LYS A 169 2.82 -0.85 -22.06
N LYS A 170 4.14 -1.04 -22.09
CA LYS A 170 4.84 -1.94 -21.16
C LYS A 170 4.88 -1.27 -19.78
N GLN A 171 4.34 -1.95 -18.77
CA GLN A 171 4.24 -1.45 -17.40
C GLN A 171 4.59 -2.57 -16.43
N ASN A 172 5.16 -2.26 -15.27
CA ASN A 172 5.34 -3.26 -14.23
C ASN A 172 3.99 -3.54 -13.53
N LEU A 173 3.81 -4.77 -13.06
CA LEU A 173 2.55 -5.25 -12.50
C LEU A 173 2.20 -4.52 -11.21
N HIS A 174 3.20 -4.26 -10.36
CA HIS A 174 3.02 -3.57 -9.09
C HIS A 174 2.34 -2.21 -9.26
N SER A 175 2.90 -1.35 -10.12
CA SER A 175 2.37 -0.01 -10.40
C SER A 175 0.96 -0.03 -11.02
N LEU A 176 0.62 -1.08 -11.80
CA LEU A 176 -0.74 -1.23 -12.31
C LEU A 176 -1.76 -1.54 -11.21
N TRP A 177 -1.39 -2.38 -10.25
CA TRP A 177 -2.24 -2.65 -9.08
C TRP A 177 -2.33 -1.44 -8.16
N ASP A 178 -1.23 -0.73 -7.93
CA ASP A 178 -1.18 0.51 -7.14
C ASP A 178 -2.03 1.64 -7.69
N SER A 179 -2.10 1.78 -9.02
CA SER A 179 -2.91 2.80 -9.69
C SER A 179 -4.38 2.41 -9.84
N GLY A 180 -4.76 1.20 -9.40
CA GLY A 180 -6.09 0.68 -9.70
C GLY A 180 -6.33 0.49 -11.20
N PHE A 181 -5.31 0.17 -11.98
CA PHE A 181 -5.40 0.18 -13.45
C PHE A 181 -5.93 1.53 -14.00
N GLY A 182 -5.45 2.62 -13.39
CA GLY A 182 -5.72 4.01 -13.73
C GLY A 182 -6.96 4.64 -13.07
N PHE A 183 -7.87 3.87 -12.46
CA PHE A 183 -9.07 4.51 -11.89
C PHE A 183 -8.74 5.39 -10.67
N MET A 184 -7.64 5.14 -9.96
CA MET A 184 -7.25 6.00 -8.84
C MET A 184 -6.75 7.37 -9.29
N ASP A 185 -6.17 7.46 -10.50
CA ASP A 185 -5.70 8.71 -11.09
C ASP A 185 -6.87 9.62 -11.50
N GLU A 186 -8.07 9.04 -11.69
CA GLU A 186 -9.30 9.78 -11.97
C GLU A 186 -9.95 10.37 -10.70
N ILE A 187 -9.49 9.95 -9.51
CA ILE A 187 -9.96 10.49 -8.24
C ILE A 187 -9.22 11.80 -7.95
N SER A 188 -9.98 12.84 -7.70
CA SER A 188 -9.49 14.17 -7.30
C SER A 188 -9.89 14.46 -5.87
N GLU A 189 -9.30 15.49 -5.25
CA GLU A 189 -9.72 15.95 -3.92
C GLU A 189 -11.24 16.23 -3.86
N ASN A 190 -11.80 16.79 -4.93
CA ASN A 190 -13.24 17.12 -5.00
C ASN A 190 -14.13 15.88 -5.16
N SER A 191 -13.62 14.78 -5.73
CA SER A 191 -14.38 13.55 -5.94
C SER A 191 -14.08 12.47 -4.90
N LEU A 192 -13.10 12.66 -4.01
CA LEU A 192 -12.65 11.67 -3.04
C LEU A 192 -13.77 11.12 -2.15
N ILE A 193 -14.59 11.99 -1.56
CA ILE A 193 -15.70 11.58 -0.68
C ILE A 193 -16.70 10.72 -1.47
N ARG A 194 -17.05 11.15 -2.69
CA ARG A 194 -17.95 10.39 -3.57
C ARG A 194 -17.36 9.03 -3.93
N ALA A 195 -16.09 8.99 -4.33
CA ALA A 195 -15.42 7.74 -4.69
C ALA A 195 -15.38 6.75 -3.51
N ALA A 196 -15.09 7.23 -2.30
CA ALA A 196 -15.15 6.41 -1.08
C ALA A 196 -16.56 5.86 -0.84
N GLN A 197 -17.60 6.69 -0.97
CA GLN A 197 -19.00 6.27 -0.81
C GLN A 197 -19.42 5.23 -1.86
N GLU A 198 -19.04 5.42 -3.12
CA GLU A 198 -19.32 4.48 -4.21
C GLU A 198 -18.63 3.13 -3.98
N ILE A 199 -17.36 3.12 -3.59
CA ILE A 199 -16.61 1.90 -3.24
C ILE A 199 -17.26 1.18 -2.05
N GLN A 200 -17.73 1.92 -1.04
CA GLN A 200 -18.43 1.33 0.11
C GLN A 200 -19.83 0.80 -0.26
N ALA A 201 -20.52 1.43 -1.19
CA ALA A 201 -21.79 0.94 -1.69
C ALA A 201 -21.62 -0.37 -2.48
N GLU A 202 -20.56 -0.47 -3.29
CA GLU A 202 -20.19 -1.69 -4.02
C GLU A 202 -19.72 -2.81 -3.06
N PHE A 203 -18.94 -2.44 -2.03
CA PHE A 203 -18.37 -3.36 -1.04
C PHE A 203 -18.70 -2.91 0.39
N PRO A 204 -19.92 -3.18 0.88
CA PRO A 204 -20.37 -2.76 2.20
C PRO A 204 -19.66 -3.52 3.32
N LYS A 205 -19.63 -2.90 4.51
CA LYS A 205 -19.01 -3.49 5.70
C LYS A 205 -19.72 -4.78 6.10
N GLU A 206 -19.02 -5.90 5.97
CA GLU A 206 -19.52 -7.19 6.45
C GLU A 206 -19.56 -7.25 7.98
N LYS A 207 -20.60 -7.89 8.55
CA LYS A 207 -20.74 -8.05 10.02
C LYS A 207 -19.51 -8.71 10.67
N LYS A 208 -18.86 -9.64 9.97
CA LYS A 208 -17.69 -10.37 10.47
C LYS A 208 -16.51 -9.44 10.81
N ILE A 209 -16.37 -8.32 10.09
CA ILE A 209 -15.30 -7.35 10.31
C ILE A 209 -15.44 -6.68 11.69
N LEU A 210 -16.67 -6.52 12.19
CA LEU A 210 -16.92 -5.87 13.50
C LEU A 210 -16.34 -6.66 14.68
N ASN A 211 -16.30 -7.98 14.56
CA ASN A 211 -15.82 -8.89 15.61
C ASN A 211 -14.44 -9.48 15.26
N GLU A 212 -13.84 -9.02 14.17
CA GLU A 212 -12.56 -9.52 13.72
C GLU A 212 -11.46 -9.08 14.70
N LYS A 213 -10.62 -10.04 15.10
CA LYS A 213 -9.42 -9.74 15.88
C LYS A 213 -8.47 -8.92 15.01
N ILE A 214 -7.92 -7.82 15.55
CA ILE A 214 -6.84 -7.08 14.89
C ILE A 214 -5.61 -7.98 14.83
N ASP A 215 -5.33 -8.51 13.63
CA ASP A 215 -4.22 -9.40 13.35
C ASP A 215 -3.57 -9.04 12.02
N PHE A 216 -2.58 -8.16 12.08
CA PHE A 216 -1.84 -7.71 10.91
C PHE A 216 -1.15 -8.86 10.17
N HIS A 217 -0.73 -9.93 10.86
CA HIS A 217 -0.13 -11.07 10.19
C HIS A 217 -1.19 -11.81 9.34
N ALA A 218 -2.38 -12.07 9.89
CA ALA A 218 -3.48 -12.66 9.14
C ALA A 218 -3.85 -11.81 7.90
N TRP A 219 -3.94 -10.49 8.05
CA TRP A 219 -4.27 -9.59 6.94
C TRP A 219 -3.21 -9.58 5.84
N SER A 220 -1.92 -9.66 6.20
CA SER A 220 -0.84 -9.83 5.22
C SER A 220 -0.93 -11.16 4.46
N LYS A 221 -1.39 -12.23 5.12
CA LYS A 221 -1.58 -13.54 4.47
C LYS A 221 -2.76 -13.56 3.52
N GLU A 222 -3.83 -12.81 3.80
CA GLU A 222 -4.89 -12.61 2.82
C GLU A 222 -4.38 -11.93 1.54
N SER A 223 -3.58 -10.87 1.69
CA SER A 223 -2.98 -10.18 0.53
C SER A 223 -2.08 -11.12 -0.27
N TYR A 224 -1.25 -11.93 0.40
CA TYR A 224 -0.45 -12.96 -0.24
C TYR A 224 -1.27 -13.93 -1.09
N GLU A 225 -2.34 -14.51 -0.53
CA GLU A 225 -3.18 -15.49 -1.25
C GLU A 225 -3.90 -14.85 -2.44
N ILE A 226 -4.34 -13.60 -2.32
CA ILE A 226 -4.93 -12.84 -3.43
C ILE A 226 -3.88 -12.57 -4.50
N ALA A 227 -2.66 -12.21 -4.12
CA ALA A 227 -1.63 -11.89 -5.09
C ALA A 227 -1.22 -13.13 -5.90
N LYS A 228 -1.08 -14.25 -5.20
CA LYS A 228 -0.80 -15.56 -5.80
C LYS A 228 -1.90 -16.01 -6.76
N SER A 229 -3.17 -15.89 -6.36
CA SER A 229 -4.30 -16.44 -7.13
C SER A 229 -4.88 -15.48 -8.17
N GLU A 230 -4.68 -14.18 -8.00
CA GLU A 230 -5.25 -13.15 -8.87
C GLU A 230 -4.17 -12.25 -9.50
N ALA A 231 -3.26 -11.66 -8.72
CA ALA A 231 -2.32 -10.69 -9.28
C ALA A 231 -1.35 -11.31 -10.30
N TYR A 232 -0.73 -12.45 -9.96
CA TYR A 232 0.13 -13.20 -10.89
C TYR A 232 -0.64 -14.10 -11.88
N ALA A 233 -1.98 -14.06 -11.89
CA ALA A 233 -2.81 -14.81 -12.83
C ALA A 233 -2.89 -14.14 -14.22
N THR A 234 -1.75 -13.67 -14.72
CA THR A 234 -1.60 -13.04 -16.04
C THR A 234 -0.21 -13.37 -16.60
N PRO A 235 -0.04 -13.59 -17.90
CA PRO A 235 1.27 -13.87 -18.48
C PRO A 235 2.19 -12.65 -18.51
N GLU A 236 3.49 -12.87 -18.27
CA GLU A 236 4.54 -11.85 -18.36
C GLU A 236 4.73 -11.40 -19.83
N ASP A 237 5.05 -10.12 -20.03
CA ASP A 237 5.30 -9.45 -21.31
C ASP A 237 4.14 -9.49 -22.34
N GLN A 238 2.93 -9.84 -21.91
CA GLN A 238 1.72 -9.90 -22.74
C GLN A 238 0.69 -8.83 -22.37
N GLU A 239 -0.24 -8.54 -23.29
CA GLU A 239 -1.37 -7.65 -23.00
C GLU A 239 -2.33 -8.31 -22.01
N VAL A 240 -2.63 -7.60 -20.92
CA VAL A 240 -3.59 -8.07 -19.93
C VAL A 240 -4.99 -8.16 -20.55
N SER A 241 -5.69 -9.26 -20.29
CA SER A 241 -7.04 -9.43 -20.81
C SER A 241 -8.03 -8.46 -20.15
N SER A 242 -9.10 -8.10 -20.85
CA SER A 242 -10.18 -7.28 -20.27
C SER A 242 -10.83 -7.94 -19.05
N ALA A 243 -10.92 -9.28 -19.04
CA ALA A 243 -11.41 -10.05 -17.91
C ALA A 243 -10.49 -9.90 -16.68
N TYR A 244 -9.17 -9.99 -16.87
CA TYR A 244 -8.19 -9.76 -15.81
C TYR A 244 -8.27 -8.35 -15.25
N VAL A 245 -8.34 -7.32 -16.11
CA VAL A 245 -8.47 -5.92 -15.67
C VAL A 245 -9.75 -5.71 -14.86
N LYS A 246 -10.88 -6.28 -15.30
CA LYS A 246 -12.15 -6.20 -14.57
C LYS A 246 -12.07 -6.87 -13.20
N GLN A 247 -11.49 -8.07 -13.13
CA GLN A 247 -11.26 -8.78 -11.87
C GLN A 247 -10.36 -7.97 -10.94
N ALA A 248 -9.19 -7.54 -11.41
CA ALA A 248 -8.23 -6.78 -10.64
C ALA A 248 -8.85 -5.48 -10.08
N LYS A 249 -9.56 -4.69 -10.91
CA LYS A 249 -10.26 -3.49 -10.44
C LYS A 249 -11.29 -3.80 -9.34
N SER A 250 -12.07 -4.86 -9.49
CA SER A 250 -13.05 -5.29 -8.48
C SER A 250 -12.36 -5.68 -7.16
N THR A 251 -11.29 -6.47 -7.24
CA THR A 251 -10.49 -6.88 -6.08
C THR A 251 -9.84 -5.68 -5.39
N ILE A 252 -9.25 -4.76 -6.14
CA ILE A 252 -8.62 -3.55 -5.59
C ILE A 252 -9.65 -2.71 -4.81
N LYS A 253 -10.82 -2.45 -5.37
CA LYS A 253 -11.91 -1.75 -4.66
C LYS A 253 -12.35 -2.48 -3.39
N LYS A 254 -12.47 -3.81 -3.44
CA LYS A 254 -12.78 -4.63 -2.27
C LYS A 254 -11.70 -4.53 -1.18
N ARG A 255 -10.42 -4.47 -1.57
CA ARG A 255 -9.31 -4.30 -0.62
C ARG A 255 -9.25 -2.89 -0.04
N LEU A 256 -9.53 -1.85 -0.83
CA LEU A 256 -9.68 -0.47 -0.35
C LEU A 256 -10.76 -0.35 0.73
N SER A 257 -11.96 -0.90 0.47
CA SER A 257 -13.06 -0.84 1.43
C SER A 257 -12.75 -1.61 2.72
N LEU A 258 -12.20 -2.82 2.59
CA LEU A 258 -11.79 -3.65 3.73
C LEU A 258 -10.71 -2.98 4.57
N ALA A 259 -9.71 -2.37 3.93
CA ALA A 259 -8.66 -1.61 4.60
C ALA A 259 -9.24 -0.46 5.41
N GLY A 260 -10.18 0.32 4.85
CA GLY A 260 -10.84 1.43 5.54
C GLY A 260 -11.67 0.95 6.74
N TYR A 261 -12.42 -0.14 6.61
CA TYR A 261 -13.18 -0.71 7.72
C TYR A 261 -12.27 -1.22 8.85
N ARG A 262 -11.17 -1.89 8.52
CA ARG A 262 -10.20 -2.38 9.51
C ARG A 262 -9.42 -1.23 10.14
N LEU A 263 -9.07 -0.19 9.38
CA LEU A 263 -8.45 1.03 9.92
C LEU A 263 -9.39 1.68 10.94
N ALA A 264 -10.69 1.79 10.65
CA ALA A 264 -11.66 2.29 11.62
C ALA A 264 -11.75 1.42 12.90
N ALA A 265 -11.67 0.09 12.78
CA ALA A 265 -11.62 -0.80 13.94
C ALA A 265 -10.35 -0.59 14.78
N VAL A 266 -9.20 -0.42 14.12
CA VAL A 266 -7.91 -0.15 14.78
C VAL A 266 -7.92 1.22 15.47
N LEU A 267 -8.40 2.28 14.81
CA LEU A 267 -8.53 3.61 15.39
C LEU A 267 -9.43 3.61 16.62
N ARG A 268 -10.57 2.90 16.57
CA ARG A 268 -11.42 2.72 17.74
C ARG A 268 -10.64 2.17 18.92
N LYS A 269 -9.90 1.07 18.68
CA LYS A 269 -9.12 0.40 19.72
C LYS A 269 -7.97 1.25 20.27
N ILE A 270 -7.42 2.17 19.48
CA ILE A 270 -6.35 3.08 19.87
C ILE A 270 -6.87 4.25 20.70
N ILE A 271 -8.01 4.82 20.32
CA ILE A 271 -8.52 6.06 20.91
C ILE A 271 -9.39 5.81 22.14
N TRP A 272 -10.24 4.77 22.11
CA TRP A 272 -11.19 4.41 23.17
C TRP A 272 -10.97 2.97 23.63
#